data_AF-A0A6G9WEE8-F1
#
_entry.id   AF-A0A6G9WEE8-F1
#
_cell.length_a   1.000
_cell.length_b   1.000
_cell.length_c   1.000
_cell.angle_alpha   90.00
_cell.angle_beta   90.00
_cell.angle_gamma   90.00
#
_symmetry.space_group_name_H-M   'P 1'
#
loop_
_entity.id
_entity.type
_entity.pdbx_description
1 polymer ?
#
loop_
_entity_poly.entity_id
_entity_poly.type
_entity_poly.pdbx_seq_one_letter_code
_entity_poly.pdbx_strand_id
1 'polypeptide(L)'
;MRKATIWAGFGIILGAAAALGHGDTAPQAVDTAGLPDLPAEMATENPWRQAAPEVLFKAVEVGAKGYNSNCARCHGLEAISGGLAPDLRYLEANEFGDEWFLDRILHGYEQNGAVKMPPFEGILNQQAIWAIRTYVETRADDVEIADQQGKLTELRDKLASVADDEAAATALATELAAAGEGFEPLSGAPRAITPFDEAAWQLSTQPPHVKAAIETLSAAVRD
;
A
#
# COMPACT_ATOMS: atom_id res chain seq x y z
N MET A 1 75.62 -20.47 8.32
CA MET A 1 74.31 -21.07 8.69
C MET A 1 73.25 -19.98 8.54
N ARG A 2 72.31 -20.15 7.60
CA ARG A 2 71.24 -19.19 7.27
C ARG A 2 70.19 -19.19 8.39
N LYS A 3 69.72 -18.02 8.81
CA LYS A 3 68.42 -17.89 9.49
C LYS A 3 67.56 -16.90 8.72
N ALA A 4 66.49 -17.44 8.17
CA ALA A 4 65.42 -16.74 7.48
C ALA A 4 64.52 -16.04 8.50
N THR A 5 64.01 -14.86 8.14
CA THR A 5 62.86 -14.28 8.84
C THR A 5 61.83 -13.87 7.80
N ILE A 6 60.63 -14.39 8.04
CA ILE A 6 59.47 -14.51 7.15
C ILE A 6 58.71 -13.19 7.13
N TRP A 7 58.39 -12.68 5.94
CA TRP A 7 57.43 -11.59 5.76
C TRP A 7 56.02 -12.16 6.00
N ALA A 8 55.34 -11.72 7.06
CA ALA A 8 53.93 -11.99 7.27
C ALA A 8 53.11 -11.06 6.36
N GLY A 9 52.62 -11.59 5.24
CA GLY A 9 51.64 -10.91 4.40
C GLY A 9 50.27 -10.90 5.06
N PHE A 10 49.74 -9.72 5.32
CA PHE A 10 48.36 -9.53 5.77
C PHE A 10 47.46 -9.60 4.53
N GLY A 11 46.96 -10.78 4.20
CA GLY A 11 45.97 -10.96 3.15
C GLY A 11 44.60 -10.50 3.62
N ILE A 12 44.16 -9.31 3.18
CA ILE A 12 42.77 -8.88 3.33
C ILE A 12 41.94 -9.71 2.35
N ILE A 13 41.21 -10.70 2.87
CA ILE A 13 40.16 -11.39 2.12
C ILE A 13 38.96 -10.45 2.08
N LEU A 14 38.78 -9.75 0.96
CA LEU A 14 37.53 -9.06 0.65
C LEU A 14 36.47 -10.14 0.35
N GLY A 15 35.78 -10.60 1.39
CA GLY A 15 34.57 -11.39 1.23
C GLY A 15 33.48 -10.49 0.65
N ALA A 16 33.28 -10.54 -0.66
CA ALA A 16 32.09 -9.97 -1.28
C ALA A 16 30.89 -10.80 -0.84
N ALA A 17 30.31 -10.45 0.32
CA ALA A 17 28.95 -10.86 0.62
C ALA A 17 28.07 -10.23 -0.45
N ALA A 18 27.60 -11.05 -1.40
CA ALA A 18 26.53 -10.64 -2.28
C ALA A 18 25.34 -10.28 -1.39
N ALA A 19 25.12 -8.98 -1.20
CA ALA A 19 23.90 -8.50 -0.59
C ALA A 19 22.75 -8.96 -1.50
N LEU A 20 22.01 -9.98 -1.06
CA LEU A 20 20.70 -10.34 -1.59
C LEU A 20 19.71 -9.22 -1.20
N GLY A 21 19.96 -8.00 -1.68
CA GLY A 21 19.15 -6.81 -1.42
C GLY A 21 17.88 -6.74 -2.27
N HIS A 22 17.56 -7.83 -2.97
CA HIS A 22 16.37 -7.94 -3.79
C HIS A 22 15.54 -9.03 -3.13
N GLY A 23 14.46 -8.63 -2.46
CA GLY A 23 13.46 -9.58 -1.95
C GLY A 23 12.98 -10.50 -3.07
N ASP A 24 12.48 -11.67 -2.70
CA ASP A 24 11.92 -12.63 -3.65
C ASP A 24 10.92 -11.91 -4.55
N THR A 25 11.17 -11.96 -5.87
CA THR A 25 10.33 -11.29 -6.86
C THR A 25 9.18 -12.20 -7.30
N ALA A 26 9.08 -13.40 -6.72
CA ALA A 26 7.94 -14.28 -6.90
C ALA A 26 6.70 -13.69 -6.21
N PRO A 27 5.52 -13.77 -6.86
CA PRO A 27 4.25 -13.43 -6.23
C PRO A 27 4.08 -14.11 -4.86
N GLN A 28 3.58 -13.35 -3.89
CA GLN A 28 3.36 -13.80 -2.52
C GLN A 28 1.87 -13.74 -2.17
N ALA A 29 1.41 -14.74 -1.41
CA ALA A 29 0.07 -14.72 -0.83
C ALA A 29 -0.09 -13.53 0.13
N VAL A 30 -1.33 -13.07 0.29
CA VAL A 30 -1.68 -11.94 1.15
C VAL A 30 -2.59 -12.42 2.27
N ASP A 31 -2.25 -12.04 3.51
CA ASP A 31 -3.13 -12.28 4.65
C ASP A 31 -4.37 -11.39 4.56
N THR A 32 -5.54 -12.02 4.57
CA THR A 32 -6.85 -11.40 4.43
C THR A 32 -7.68 -11.49 5.71
N ALA A 33 -7.05 -11.87 6.83
CA ALA A 33 -7.70 -11.92 8.12
C ALA A 33 -8.41 -10.59 8.46
N GLY A 34 -9.67 -10.70 8.88
CA GLY A 34 -10.54 -9.57 9.20
C GLY A 34 -11.39 -9.06 8.05
N LEU A 35 -11.19 -9.54 6.82
CA LEU A 35 -12.15 -9.31 5.73
C LEU A 35 -13.29 -10.33 5.78
N PRO A 36 -14.52 -9.95 5.41
CA PRO A 36 -15.61 -10.90 5.23
C PRO A 36 -15.27 -11.97 4.19
N ASP A 37 -15.79 -13.18 4.40
CA ASP A 37 -15.70 -14.23 3.41
C ASP A 37 -16.51 -13.88 2.16
N LEU A 38 -15.93 -14.13 1.00
CA LEU A 38 -16.60 -14.03 -0.29
C LEU A 38 -17.04 -15.41 -0.80
N PRO A 39 -18.04 -15.49 -1.68
CA PRO A 39 -18.40 -16.74 -2.34
C PRO A 39 -17.21 -17.39 -3.06
N ALA A 40 -17.29 -18.71 -3.30
CA ALA A 40 -16.25 -19.43 -4.05
C ALA A 40 -16.13 -18.96 -5.50
N GLU A 41 -17.24 -18.49 -6.08
CA GLU A 41 -17.26 -17.87 -7.40
C GLU A 41 -16.62 -16.48 -7.33
N MET A 42 -15.78 -16.16 -8.32
CA MET A 42 -15.17 -14.84 -8.44
C MET A 42 -16.26 -13.80 -8.70
N ALA A 43 -16.35 -12.78 -7.83
CA ALA A 43 -17.20 -11.63 -8.10
C ALA A 43 -16.82 -10.99 -9.44
N THR A 44 -17.77 -10.35 -10.10
CA THR A 44 -17.52 -9.65 -11.37
C THR A 44 -17.17 -8.17 -11.15
N GLU A 45 -17.51 -7.63 -9.99
CA GLU A 45 -17.26 -6.25 -9.59
C GLU A 45 -16.66 -6.20 -8.18
N ASN A 46 -15.97 -5.11 -7.85
CA ASN A 46 -15.33 -4.92 -6.55
C ASN A 46 -16.35 -4.89 -5.39
N PRO A 47 -16.41 -5.92 -4.54
CA PRO A 47 -17.38 -6.01 -3.45
C PRO A 47 -17.11 -5.01 -2.31
N TRP A 48 -15.90 -4.44 -2.23
CA TRP A 48 -15.51 -3.55 -1.14
C TRP A 48 -15.72 -2.07 -1.46
N ARG A 49 -15.95 -1.71 -2.73
CA ARG A 49 -16.04 -0.32 -3.21
C ARG A 49 -17.04 0.54 -2.43
N GLN A 50 -18.15 -0.05 -2.01
CA GLN A 50 -19.22 0.60 -1.25
C GLN A 50 -19.51 -0.12 0.08
N ALA A 51 -18.55 -0.90 0.58
CA ALA A 51 -18.71 -1.57 1.86
C ALA A 51 -18.80 -0.58 3.03
N ALA A 52 -19.31 -1.06 4.16
CA ALA A 52 -19.31 -0.28 5.40
C ALA A 52 -17.88 0.17 5.77
N PRO A 53 -17.70 1.33 6.42
CA PRO A 53 -16.39 1.93 6.66
C PRO A 53 -15.35 0.95 7.24
N GLU A 54 -15.74 0.14 8.21
CA GLU A 54 -14.84 -0.82 8.85
C GLU A 54 -14.31 -1.88 7.87
N VAL A 55 -15.15 -2.36 6.95
CA VAL A 55 -14.76 -3.33 5.93
C VAL A 55 -13.93 -2.64 4.85
N LEU A 56 -14.33 -1.43 4.44
CA LEU A 56 -13.60 -0.65 3.44
C LEU A 56 -12.16 -0.34 3.90
N PHE A 57 -11.99 0.21 5.10
CA PHE A 57 -10.65 0.50 5.64
C PHE A 57 -9.84 -0.78 5.86
N LYS A 58 -10.48 -1.88 6.24
CA LYS A 58 -9.78 -3.16 6.32
C LYS A 58 -9.32 -3.65 4.94
N ALA A 59 -10.14 -3.49 3.91
CA ALA A 59 -9.80 -3.84 2.54
C ALA A 59 -8.65 -2.96 2.02
N VAL A 60 -8.65 -1.67 2.33
CA VAL A 60 -7.56 -0.75 2.01
C VAL A 60 -6.27 -1.14 2.74
N GLU A 61 -6.32 -1.49 4.03
CA GLU A 61 -5.15 -1.94 4.81
C GLU A 61 -4.53 -3.22 4.22
N VAL A 62 -5.37 -4.23 3.95
CA VAL A 62 -4.94 -5.50 3.33
C VAL A 62 -4.43 -5.26 1.91
N GLY A 63 -5.13 -4.41 1.14
CA GLY A 63 -4.80 -4.03 -0.21
C GLY A 63 -3.47 -3.31 -0.31
N ALA A 64 -3.19 -2.36 0.59
CA ALA A 64 -1.92 -1.65 0.67
C ALA A 64 -0.75 -2.61 0.91
N LYS A 65 -0.89 -3.56 1.84
CA LYS A 65 0.12 -4.60 2.09
C LYS A 65 0.33 -5.48 0.86
N GLY A 66 -0.75 -5.99 0.28
CA GLY A 66 -0.69 -6.84 -0.91
C GLY A 66 -0.08 -6.13 -2.11
N TYR A 67 -0.47 -4.89 -2.34
CA TYR A 67 0.04 -4.03 -3.41
C TYR A 67 1.53 -3.72 -3.22
N ASN A 68 1.95 -3.33 -2.02
CA ASN A 68 3.35 -2.99 -1.74
C ASN A 68 4.28 -4.21 -1.92
N SER A 69 3.82 -5.41 -1.55
CA SER A 69 4.60 -6.64 -1.72
C SER A 69 4.65 -7.14 -3.16
N ASN A 70 3.58 -6.98 -3.94
CA ASN A 70 3.43 -7.66 -5.23
C ASN A 70 3.46 -6.74 -6.46
N CYS A 71 3.05 -5.47 -6.33
CA CYS A 71 2.68 -4.61 -7.45
C CYS A 71 3.57 -3.35 -7.55
N ALA A 72 3.91 -2.76 -6.40
CA ALA A 72 4.55 -1.45 -6.32
C ALA A 72 5.90 -1.35 -7.06
N ARG A 73 6.62 -2.46 -7.20
CA ARG A 73 7.89 -2.47 -7.94
C ARG A 73 7.72 -2.10 -9.42
N CYS A 74 6.59 -2.47 -10.03
CA CYS A 74 6.33 -2.22 -11.45
C CYS A 74 5.40 -1.03 -11.67
N HIS A 75 4.36 -0.93 -10.85
CA HIS A 75 3.33 0.10 -10.96
C HIS A 75 3.60 1.34 -10.07
N GLY A 76 4.71 1.32 -9.33
CA GLY A 76 5.13 2.39 -8.44
C GLY A 76 4.47 2.35 -7.07
N LEU A 77 5.08 3.02 -6.10
CA LEU A 77 4.49 3.17 -4.76
C LEU A 77 3.19 3.96 -4.88
N GLU A 78 2.21 3.64 -4.03
CA GLU A 78 0.91 4.33 -4.02
C GLU A 78 0.14 4.29 -5.35
N ALA A 79 0.46 3.32 -6.22
CA ALA A 79 -0.04 3.21 -7.58
C ALA A 79 0.41 4.31 -8.56
N ILE A 80 1.37 5.15 -8.16
CA ILE A 80 1.92 6.22 -8.99
C ILE A 80 3.08 5.68 -9.82
N SER A 81 2.87 5.51 -11.11
CA SER A 81 3.87 4.89 -11.98
C SER A 81 5.13 5.74 -12.19
N GLY A 82 6.29 5.10 -12.09
CA GLY A 82 7.58 5.64 -12.52
C GLY A 82 7.91 5.42 -14.00
N GLY A 83 6.95 4.95 -14.81
CA GLY A 83 7.10 4.72 -16.26
C GLY A 83 7.42 3.28 -16.68
N LEU A 84 7.53 2.33 -15.74
CA LEU A 84 7.78 0.92 -16.05
C LEU A 84 6.50 0.17 -16.48
N ALA A 85 5.41 0.36 -15.73
CA ALA A 85 4.08 -0.17 -16.03
C ALA A 85 3.03 0.96 -15.92
N PRO A 86 1.78 0.80 -16.38
CA PRO A 86 0.78 1.86 -16.29
C PRO A 86 0.50 2.33 -14.84
N ASP A 87 0.18 3.62 -14.68
CA ASP A 87 -0.37 4.17 -13.43
C ASP A 87 -1.78 3.62 -13.25
N LEU A 88 -2.01 2.88 -12.16
CA LEU A 88 -3.25 2.14 -11.96
C LEU A 88 -4.36 3.01 -11.40
N ARG A 89 -4.08 4.23 -10.93
CA ARG A 89 -5.10 5.13 -10.39
C ARG A 89 -6.08 5.60 -11.47
N TYR A 90 -5.68 5.54 -12.74
CA TYR A 90 -6.53 5.86 -13.89
C TYR A 90 -7.36 4.68 -14.40
N LEU A 91 -7.27 3.51 -13.77
CA LEU A 91 -8.13 2.39 -14.12
C LEU A 91 -9.52 2.64 -13.51
N GLU A 92 -10.52 2.78 -14.38
CA GLU A 92 -11.87 3.20 -13.99
C GLU A 92 -12.50 2.25 -12.96
N ALA A 93 -13.10 2.80 -11.91
CA ALA A 93 -13.78 2.05 -10.85
C ALA A 93 -15.22 1.67 -11.25
N ASN A 94 -15.34 0.88 -12.32
CA ASN A 94 -16.60 0.38 -12.87
C ASN A 94 -16.46 -1.08 -13.34
N GLU A 95 -17.54 -1.68 -13.84
CA GLU A 95 -17.58 -3.07 -14.33
C GLU A 95 -16.50 -3.35 -15.39
N PHE A 96 -16.29 -2.45 -16.36
CA PHE A 96 -15.28 -2.64 -17.40
C PHE A 96 -13.85 -2.60 -16.85
N GLY A 97 -13.58 -1.69 -15.91
CA GLY A 97 -12.29 -1.61 -15.25
C GLY A 97 -12.04 -2.82 -14.34
N ASP A 98 -13.07 -3.36 -13.71
CA ASP A 98 -13.01 -4.57 -12.89
C ASP A 98 -12.73 -5.81 -13.74
N GLU A 99 -13.43 -5.98 -14.86
CA GLU A 99 -13.17 -7.05 -15.84
C GLU A 99 -11.70 -7.01 -16.31
N TRP A 100 -11.22 -5.82 -16.70
CA TRP A 100 -9.84 -5.65 -17.15
C TRP A 100 -8.83 -5.96 -16.04
N PHE A 101 -9.09 -5.55 -14.81
CA PHE A 101 -8.22 -5.86 -13.68
C PHE A 101 -8.19 -7.34 -13.35
N LEU A 102 -9.35 -8.01 -13.35
CA LEU A 102 -9.42 -9.44 -13.10
C LEU A 102 -8.64 -10.23 -14.14
N ASP A 103 -8.78 -9.91 -15.43
CA ASP A 103 -8.02 -10.56 -16.49
C ASP A 103 -6.50 -10.41 -16.25
N ARG A 104 -6.04 -9.19 -15.98
CA ARG A 104 -4.61 -8.92 -15.77
C ARG A 104 -4.05 -9.52 -14.49
N ILE A 105 -4.78 -9.47 -13.38
CA ILE A 105 -4.28 -10.02 -12.12
C ILE A 105 -4.29 -11.55 -12.15
N LEU A 106 -5.29 -12.18 -12.76
CA LEU A 106 -5.35 -13.64 -12.82
C LEU A 106 -4.35 -14.19 -13.83
N HIS A 107 -4.30 -13.63 -15.04
CA HIS A 107 -3.56 -14.22 -16.17
C HIS A 107 -2.24 -13.50 -16.50
N GLY A 108 -1.98 -12.34 -15.90
CA GLY A 108 -0.79 -11.55 -16.18
C GLY A 108 -0.83 -10.84 -17.53
N TYR A 109 0.35 -10.50 -18.06
CA TYR A 109 0.50 -9.88 -19.37
C TYR A 109 1.84 -10.28 -19.99
N GLU A 110 1.82 -10.75 -21.23
CA GLU A 110 2.99 -11.05 -22.03
C GLU A 110 3.06 -10.18 -23.27
N GLN A 111 4.27 -9.80 -23.66
CA GLN A 111 4.52 -9.05 -24.90
C GLN A 111 5.81 -9.53 -25.54
N ASN A 112 5.75 -9.88 -26.83
CA ASN A 112 6.88 -10.38 -27.61
C ASN A 112 7.59 -11.60 -26.97
N GLY A 113 6.81 -12.50 -26.36
CA GLY A 113 7.32 -13.70 -25.69
C GLY A 113 8.01 -13.44 -24.35
N ALA A 114 7.88 -12.24 -23.78
CA ALA A 114 8.38 -11.90 -22.45
C ALA A 114 7.22 -11.56 -21.51
N VAL A 115 7.25 -12.15 -20.30
CA VAL A 115 6.33 -11.81 -19.21
C VAL A 115 6.59 -10.38 -18.74
N LYS A 116 5.57 -9.54 -18.80
CA LYS A 116 5.57 -8.14 -18.36
C LYS A 116 4.85 -7.97 -17.03
N MET A 117 3.81 -8.77 -16.79
CA MET A 117 3.12 -8.87 -15.51
C MET A 117 2.91 -10.36 -15.22
N PRO A 118 3.35 -10.87 -14.06
CA PRO A 118 3.11 -12.27 -13.71
C PRO A 118 1.62 -12.52 -13.41
N PRO A 119 1.12 -13.75 -13.63
CA PRO A 119 -0.20 -14.14 -13.16
C PRO A 119 -0.20 -14.34 -11.63
N PHE A 120 -1.35 -14.10 -10.99
CA PHE A 120 -1.57 -14.30 -9.56
C PHE A 120 -2.66 -15.33 -9.24
N GLU A 121 -3.26 -15.96 -10.26
CA GLU A 121 -4.21 -17.05 -10.08
C GLU A 121 -3.62 -18.17 -9.19
N GLY A 122 -4.40 -18.61 -8.20
CA GLY A 122 -3.99 -19.64 -7.25
C GLY A 122 -2.97 -19.17 -6.18
N ILE A 123 -2.50 -17.93 -6.24
CA ILE A 123 -1.58 -17.32 -5.26
C ILE A 123 -2.32 -16.33 -4.38
N LEU A 124 -3.06 -15.41 -5.00
CA LEU A 124 -3.94 -14.48 -4.30
C LEU A 124 -5.35 -15.08 -4.22
N ASN A 125 -5.95 -15.04 -3.04
CA ASN A 125 -7.38 -15.35 -2.89
C ASN A 125 -8.23 -14.16 -3.35
N GLN A 126 -9.53 -14.41 -3.54
CA GLN A 126 -10.46 -13.39 -4.04
C GLN A 126 -10.51 -12.14 -3.14
N GLN A 127 -10.49 -12.31 -1.82
CA GLN A 127 -10.47 -11.20 -0.87
C GLN A 127 -9.24 -10.30 -1.08
N ALA A 128 -8.06 -10.88 -1.29
CA ALA A 128 -6.82 -10.14 -1.53
C ALA A 128 -6.84 -9.41 -2.87
N ILE A 129 -7.32 -10.07 -3.93
CA ILE A 129 -7.47 -9.47 -5.27
C ILE A 129 -8.32 -8.20 -5.18
N TRP A 130 -9.50 -8.29 -4.55
CA TRP A 130 -10.39 -7.14 -4.40
C TRP A 130 -9.90 -6.11 -3.40
N ALA A 131 -9.18 -6.51 -2.34
CA ALA A 131 -8.54 -5.58 -1.42
C ALA A 131 -7.50 -4.72 -2.15
N ILE A 132 -6.63 -5.34 -2.97
CA ILE A 132 -5.66 -4.62 -3.82
C ILE A 132 -6.38 -3.67 -4.77
N ARG A 133 -7.46 -4.13 -5.42
CA ARG A 133 -8.28 -3.28 -6.28
C ARG A 133 -8.82 -2.06 -5.54
N THR A 134 -9.37 -2.28 -4.35
CA THR A 134 -9.93 -1.22 -3.50
C THR A 134 -8.87 -0.21 -3.08
N TYR A 135 -7.68 -0.68 -2.72
CA TYR A 135 -6.56 0.21 -2.41
C TYR A 135 -6.18 1.10 -3.60
N VAL A 136 -6.17 0.54 -4.82
CA VAL A 136 -5.84 1.28 -6.05
C VAL A 136 -6.96 2.28 -6.41
N GLU A 137 -8.21 1.84 -6.38
CA GLU A 137 -9.37 2.66 -6.74
C GLU A 137 -9.56 3.84 -5.80
N THR A 138 -9.22 3.69 -4.52
CA THR A 138 -9.42 4.72 -3.50
C THR A 138 -8.26 5.71 -3.39
N ARG A 139 -7.23 5.61 -4.23
CA ARG A 139 -6.10 6.56 -4.20
C ARG A 139 -6.56 7.97 -4.56
N ALA A 140 -6.34 8.90 -3.62
CA ALA A 140 -6.50 10.32 -3.86
C ALA A 140 -5.54 10.83 -4.96
N ASP A 141 -5.89 11.94 -5.60
CA ASP A 141 -4.95 12.70 -6.44
C ASP A 141 -3.74 13.14 -5.59
N ASP A 142 -2.54 12.79 -6.06
CA ASP A 142 -1.30 13.08 -5.35
C ASP A 142 -0.93 14.56 -5.37
N VAL A 143 -1.44 15.33 -6.34
CA VAL A 143 -1.29 16.78 -6.40
C VAL A 143 -2.12 17.44 -5.30
N GLU A 144 -3.39 17.02 -5.14
CA GLU A 144 -4.26 17.55 -4.08
C GLU A 144 -3.69 17.25 -2.69
N ILE A 145 -3.15 16.03 -2.47
CA ILE A 145 -2.48 15.67 -1.22
C ILE A 145 -1.18 16.48 -1.03
N ALA A 146 -0.42 16.73 -2.09
CA ALA A 146 0.78 17.56 -2.03
C ALA A 146 0.49 19.03 -1.69
N ASP A 147 -0.70 19.53 -1.98
CA ASP A 147 -1.12 20.87 -1.56
C ASP A 147 -1.47 20.94 -0.05
N GLN A 148 -1.65 19.79 0.61
CA GLN A 148 -1.99 19.70 2.04
C GLN A 148 -0.79 19.50 2.98
N GLN A 149 0.45 19.69 2.52
CA GLN A 149 1.66 19.42 3.33
C GLN A 149 1.69 20.18 4.67
N GLY A 150 1.19 21.43 4.68
CA GLY A 150 1.04 22.21 5.91
C GLY A 150 0.06 21.56 6.89
N LYS A 151 -1.08 21.06 6.41
CA LYS A 151 -2.10 20.41 7.23
C LYS A 151 -1.65 19.03 7.72
N LEU A 152 -1.00 18.25 6.86
CA LEU A 152 -0.37 16.97 7.21
C LEU A 152 0.64 17.14 8.34
N THR A 153 1.52 18.14 8.21
CA THR A 153 2.53 18.46 9.24
C THR A 153 1.87 18.88 10.55
N GLU A 154 0.89 19.79 10.50
CA GLU A 154 0.15 20.27 11.67
C GLU A 154 -0.50 19.12 12.45
N LEU A 155 -1.27 18.26 11.76
CA LEU A 155 -2.01 17.18 12.39
C LEU A 155 -1.09 16.05 12.87
N ARG A 156 -0.02 15.75 12.14
CA ARG A 156 1.02 14.82 12.58
C ARG A 156 1.66 15.29 13.88
N ASP A 157 2.10 16.54 13.95
CA ASP A 157 2.79 17.09 15.12
C ASP A 157 1.84 17.19 16.32
N LYS A 158 0.58 17.57 16.08
CA LYS A 158 -0.48 17.56 17.10
C LYS A 158 -0.69 16.16 17.66
N LEU A 159 -0.82 15.15 16.80
CA LEU A 159 -0.97 13.76 17.23
C LEU A 159 0.27 13.25 17.99
N ALA A 160 1.48 13.56 17.50
CA ALA A 160 2.72 13.18 18.15
C ALA A 160 2.86 13.79 19.56
N SER A 161 2.34 15.00 19.78
CA SER A 161 2.37 15.66 21.10
C SER A 161 1.51 14.96 22.16
N VAL A 162 0.57 14.12 21.75
CA VAL A 162 -0.33 13.35 22.62
C VAL A 162 -0.16 11.84 22.43
N ALA A 163 0.99 11.39 21.91
CA ALA A 163 1.20 9.98 21.53
C ALA A 163 1.03 8.98 22.68
N ASP A 164 1.30 9.42 23.92
CA ASP A 164 1.19 8.60 25.14
C ASP A 164 -0.18 8.75 25.85
N ASP A 165 -1.11 9.54 25.30
CA ASP A 165 -2.47 9.76 25.81
C ASP A 165 -3.49 9.26 24.79
N GLU A 166 -3.92 8.00 24.94
CA GLU A 166 -4.88 7.36 24.03
C GLU A 166 -6.21 8.11 23.93
N ALA A 167 -6.68 8.73 25.02
CA ALA A 167 -7.95 9.45 25.01
C ALA A 167 -7.82 10.76 24.22
N ALA A 168 -6.73 11.51 24.43
CA ALA A 168 -6.44 12.71 23.67
C ALA A 168 -6.17 12.40 22.19
N ALA A 169 -5.44 11.33 21.89
CA ALA A 169 -5.19 10.88 20.52
C ALA A 169 -6.49 10.48 19.81
N THR A 170 -7.35 9.69 20.45
CA THR A 170 -8.67 9.29 19.91
C THR A 170 -9.54 10.51 19.60
N ALA A 171 -9.48 11.55 20.43
CA ALA A 171 -10.24 12.78 20.19
C ALA A 171 -9.84 13.52 18.89
N LEU A 172 -8.62 13.30 18.37
CA LEU A 172 -8.17 13.86 17.09
C LEU A 172 -8.77 13.15 15.86
N ALA A 173 -9.36 11.96 16.02
CA ALA A 173 -9.92 11.20 14.91
C ALA A 173 -10.99 11.98 14.14
N THR A 174 -11.80 12.80 14.83
CA THR A 174 -12.83 13.64 14.18
C THR A 174 -12.22 14.75 13.33
N GLU A 175 -11.15 15.38 13.79
CA GLU A 175 -10.45 16.43 13.05
C GLU A 175 -9.70 15.87 11.83
N LEU A 176 -9.08 14.69 12.00
CA LEU A 176 -8.45 13.96 10.90
C LEU A 176 -9.49 13.53 9.86
N ALA A 177 -10.62 12.97 10.26
CA ALA A 177 -11.69 12.59 9.34
C ALA A 177 -12.19 13.79 8.54
N ALA A 178 -12.44 14.93 9.20
CA ALA A 178 -12.85 16.16 8.52
C ALA A 178 -11.78 16.69 7.54
N ALA A 179 -10.49 16.49 7.84
CA ALA A 179 -9.40 16.87 6.94
C ALA A 179 -9.26 15.94 5.73
N GLY A 180 -9.79 14.72 5.78
CA GLY A 180 -9.82 13.77 4.66
C GLY A 180 -11.00 13.94 3.70
N GLU A 181 -11.94 14.83 4.01
CA GLU A 181 -13.10 15.08 3.15
C GLU A 181 -12.74 15.91 1.90
N GLY A 182 -13.44 15.66 0.80
CA GLY A 182 -13.37 16.49 -0.41
C GLY A 182 -12.29 16.13 -1.43
N PHE A 183 -11.56 15.03 -1.21
CA PHE A 183 -10.58 14.50 -2.18
C PHE A 183 -11.25 13.53 -3.15
N GLU A 184 -10.91 13.67 -4.42
CA GLU A 184 -11.44 12.81 -5.47
C GLU A 184 -10.41 11.74 -5.86
N PRO A 185 -10.83 10.48 -6.07
CA PRO A 185 -9.97 9.46 -6.62
C PRO A 185 -9.90 9.58 -8.15
N LEU A 186 -8.70 9.43 -8.72
CA LEU A 186 -8.48 9.48 -10.16
C LEU A 186 -9.20 8.36 -10.93
N SER A 187 -9.63 7.31 -10.23
CA SER A 187 -10.33 6.15 -10.78
C SER A 187 -11.82 6.41 -11.04
N GLY A 188 -12.36 7.51 -10.51
CA GLY A 188 -13.81 7.77 -10.45
C GLY A 188 -14.55 6.93 -9.40
N ALA A 189 -13.84 6.30 -8.46
CA ALA A 189 -14.46 5.62 -7.33
C ALA A 189 -15.29 6.59 -6.47
N PRO A 190 -16.28 6.11 -5.68
CA PRO A 190 -17.16 6.98 -4.91
C PRO A 190 -16.49 7.81 -3.81
N ARG A 191 -15.27 7.44 -3.39
CA ARG A 191 -14.46 8.20 -2.43
C ARG A 191 -12.97 7.93 -2.60
N ALA A 192 -12.17 8.93 -2.30
CA ALA A 192 -10.77 8.71 -1.98
C ALA A 192 -10.60 8.25 -0.51
N ILE A 193 -9.47 7.61 -0.21
CA ILE A 193 -8.99 7.34 1.14
C ILE A 193 -7.65 8.04 1.26
N THR A 194 -7.65 9.12 2.04
CA THR A 194 -6.46 9.95 2.28
C THR A 194 -5.65 9.43 3.47
N PRO A 195 -4.41 9.90 3.66
CA PRO A 195 -3.65 9.66 4.89
C PRO A 195 -4.38 10.17 6.14
N PHE A 196 -5.20 11.22 6.02
CA PHE A 196 -6.02 11.72 7.12
C PHE A 196 -7.13 10.73 7.49
N ASP A 197 -7.84 10.18 6.50
CA ASP A 197 -8.87 9.16 6.69
C ASP A 197 -8.31 7.90 7.37
N GLU A 198 -7.16 7.42 6.89
CA GLU A 198 -6.53 6.22 7.42
C GLU A 198 -6.05 6.43 8.87
N ALA A 199 -5.44 7.58 9.16
CA ALA A 199 -5.06 7.94 10.53
C ALA A 199 -6.29 8.10 11.45
N ALA A 200 -7.37 8.71 10.96
CA ALA A 200 -8.63 8.82 11.70
C ALA A 200 -9.21 7.45 12.04
N TRP A 201 -9.23 6.54 11.06
CA TRP A 201 -9.68 5.16 11.24
C TRP A 201 -8.86 4.44 12.30
N GLN A 202 -7.53 4.48 12.19
CA GLN A 202 -6.61 3.85 13.13
C GLN A 202 -6.81 4.34 14.57
N LEU A 203 -7.11 5.63 14.76
CA LEU A 203 -7.43 6.20 16.07
C LEU A 203 -8.84 5.86 16.57
N SER A 204 -9.77 5.48 15.69
CA SER A 204 -11.14 5.08 16.05
C SER A 204 -11.26 3.62 16.50
N THR A 205 -10.23 2.81 16.28
CA THR A 205 -10.18 1.40 16.70
C THR A 205 -10.04 1.23 18.22
N GLN A 206 -10.28 0.01 18.72
CA GLN A 206 -10.13 -0.34 20.15
C GLN A 206 -9.20 -1.55 20.33
N PRO A 207 -8.01 -1.38 20.94
CA PRO A 207 -7.39 -0.10 21.34
C PRO A 207 -6.98 0.75 20.14
N PRO A 208 -6.84 2.08 20.30
CA PRO A 208 -6.43 2.96 19.20
C PRO A 208 -4.99 2.69 18.76
N HIS A 209 -4.74 2.68 17.45
CA HIS A 209 -3.41 2.47 16.87
C HIS A 209 -2.63 3.78 16.69
N VAL A 210 -2.35 4.49 17.78
CA VAL A 210 -1.76 5.84 17.77
C VAL A 210 -0.43 5.90 17.00
N LYS A 211 0.47 4.94 17.21
CA LYS A 211 1.75 4.88 16.51
C LYS A 211 1.58 4.72 15.00
N ALA A 212 0.65 3.86 14.57
CA ALA A 212 0.37 3.66 13.15
C ALA A 212 -0.18 4.95 12.51
N ALA A 213 -1.05 5.68 13.22
CA ALA A 213 -1.60 6.95 12.73
C ALA A 213 -0.51 8.01 12.54
N ILE A 214 0.46 8.08 13.46
CA ILE A 214 1.63 8.95 13.30
C ILE A 214 2.48 8.51 12.10
N GLU A 215 2.73 7.22 11.93
CA GLU A 215 3.49 6.68 10.79
C GLU A 215 2.79 6.97 9.45
N THR A 216 1.48 6.78 9.37
CA THR A 216 0.66 7.11 8.18
C THR A 216 0.78 8.59 7.81
N LEU A 217 0.59 9.50 8.77
CA LEU A 217 0.72 10.94 8.50
C LEU A 217 2.17 11.31 8.16
N SER A 218 3.15 10.71 8.82
CA SER A 218 4.57 10.97 8.56
C SER A 218 4.99 10.53 7.16
N ALA A 219 4.49 9.39 6.67
CA ALA A 219 4.76 8.91 5.32
C ALA A 219 4.19 9.83 4.23
N ALA A 220 3.12 10.56 4.54
CA ALA A 220 2.48 11.51 3.63
C ALA A 220 3.12 12.91 3.63
N VAL A 221 3.89 13.25 4.67
CA VAL A 221 4.68 14.48 4.70
C VAL A 221 5.91 14.30 3.80
N ARG A 222 6.03 15.13 2.77
CA ARG A 222 7.20 15.20 1.90
C ARG A 222 8.23 16.13 2.56
N ASP A 223 9.42 15.61 2.83
CA ASP A 223 10.57 16.41 3.28
C ASP A 223 11.20 17.22 2.14
#